data_AF-A0AAU4SNE7-F1
#
_entry.id   AF-A0AAU4SNE7-F1
#
_cell.length_a   1.000
_cell.length_b   1.000
_cell.length_c   1.000
_cell.angle_alpha   90.00
_cell.angle_beta   90.00
_cell.angle_gamma   90.00
#
_symmetry.space_group_name_H-M   'P 1'
#
loop_
_entity.id
_entity.type
_entity.pdbx_description
1 polymer ?
#
loop_
_entity_poly.entity_id
_entity_poly.type
_entity_poly.pdbx_seq_one_letter_code
_entity_poly.pdbx_strand_id
1 'polypeptide(L)'
;MRDPLRALAETLSHLDALLAEAGQSRDDVLDVERLSVDSGVPRDVIETLLDGKEPPAEDITDRIIRRFEHLRETRRRDDGHRHSYGEIAASFGASRASLSNLVNSRRKTHGGEGAEPRAVRSGGPLAATQAGIEEFFFGAPNGWLSAEPASALDDALQPVLAELRAAAGEDPLARLRQAHGLRRIAHRAAELSDAEQELVADWIDTILRRRDRDR
;
A
#
# COMPACT_ATOMS: atom_id res chain seq x y z
N MET A 1 -3.41 4.99 -15.78
CA MET A 1 -3.63 4.66 -14.34
C MET A 1 -4.70 3.57 -14.30
N ARG A 2 -4.36 2.37 -13.86
CA ARG A 2 -5.30 1.23 -13.80
C ARG A 2 -6.44 1.56 -12.83
N ASP A 3 -7.64 1.11 -13.17
CA ASP A 3 -8.80 1.12 -12.27
C ASP A 3 -8.50 0.22 -11.05
N PRO A 4 -8.50 0.77 -9.82
CA PRO A 4 -8.20 0.02 -8.59
C PRO A 4 -9.05 -1.23 -8.39
N LEU A 5 -10.36 -1.16 -8.67
CA LEU A 5 -11.26 -2.29 -8.46
C LEU A 5 -10.95 -3.42 -9.46
N ARG A 6 -10.63 -3.05 -10.70
CA ARG A 6 -10.22 -3.99 -11.72
C ARG A 6 -8.89 -4.67 -11.38
N ALA A 7 -7.91 -3.90 -10.90
CA ALA A 7 -6.61 -4.46 -10.48
C ALA A 7 -6.79 -5.48 -9.35
N LEU A 8 -7.57 -5.13 -8.33
CA LEU A 8 -7.91 -6.04 -7.24
C LEU A 8 -8.63 -7.30 -7.74
N ALA A 9 -9.61 -7.15 -8.65
CA ALA A 9 -10.32 -8.28 -9.23
C ALA A 9 -9.40 -9.22 -10.02
N GLU A 10 -8.41 -8.69 -10.74
CA GLU A 10 -7.36 -9.46 -11.43
C GLU A 10 -6.52 -10.26 -10.41
N THR A 11 -6.08 -9.63 -9.32
CA THR A 11 -5.33 -10.28 -8.22
C THR A 11 -6.15 -11.39 -7.56
N LEU A 12 -7.41 -11.12 -7.20
CA LEU A 12 -8.30 -12.10 -6.59
C LEU A 12 -8.57 -13.29 -7.51
N SER A 13 -8.73 -13.06 -8.82
CA SER A 13 -8.92 -14.14 -9.79
C SER A 13 -7.69 -15.05 -9.90
N HIS A 14 -6.47 -14.51 -9.81
CA HIS A 14 -5.25 -15.34 -9.80
C HIS A 14 -5.14 -16.11 -8.50
N LEU A 15 -5.42 -15.47 -7.38
CA LEU A 15 -5.43 -16.12 -6.07
C LEU A 15 -6.40 -17.30 -6.05
N ASP A 16 -7.63 -17.13 -6.56
CA ASP A 16 -8.63 -18.21 -6.65
C ASP A 16 -8.16 -19.38 -7.52
N ALA A 17 -7.50 -19.10 -8.65
CA ALA A 17 -6.98 -20.15 -9.52
C ALA A 17 -5.92 -21.00 -8.80
N LEU A 18 -4.98 -20.36 -8.11
CA LEU A 18 -3.93 -21.03 -7.34
C LEU A 18 -4.51 -21.86 -6.19
N LEU A 19 -5.48 -21.30 -5.46
CA LEU A 19 -6.13 -22.00 -4.36
C LEU A 19 -6.96 -23.18 -4.85
N ALA A 20 -7.67 -23.04 -5.97
CA ALA A 20 -8.43 -24.13 -6.57
C ALA A 20 -7.54 -25.30 -6.99
N GLU A 21 -6.35 -25.03 -7.54
CA GLU A 21 -5.35 -26.06 -7.86
C GLU A 21 -4.85 -26.79 -6.61
N ALA A 22 -4.72 -26.08 -5.49
CA ALA A 22 -4.32 -26.64 -4.19
C ALA A 22 -5.49 -27.27 -3.40
N GLY A 23 -6.74 -27.16 -3.87
CA GLY A 23 -7.93 -27.60 -3.14
C GLY A 23 -8.23 -26.80 -1.87
N GLN A 24 -7.76 -25.56 -1.80
CA GLN A 24 -7.95 -24.64 -0.68
C GLN A 24 -8.99 -23.56 -1.02
N SER A 25 -9.51 -22.91 0.01
CA SER A 25 -10.38 -21.74 -0.10
C SER A 25 -9.67 -20.47 0.38
N ARG A 26 -10.21 -19.30 0.07
CA ARG A 26 -9.67 -18.02 0.55
C ARG A 26 -9.60 -17.97 2.08
N ASP A 27 -10.60 -18.53 2.77
CA ASP A 27 -10.68 -18.53 4.23
C ASP A 27 -9.55 -19.35 4.89
N ASP A 28 -8.94 -20.28 4.14
CA ASP A 28 -7.80 -21.07 4.63
C ASP A 28 -6.48 -20.28 4.62
N VAL A 29 -6.41 -19.17 3.85
CA VAL A 29 -5.15 -18.45 3.56
C VAL A 29 -5.22 -16.96 3.90
N LEU A 30 -6.39 -16.33 3.74
CA LEU A 30 -6.57 -14.91 3.99
C LEU A 30 -6.92 -14.65 5.46
N ASP A 31 -6.00 -14.01 6.18
CA ASP A 31 -6.27 -13.43 7.49
C ASP A 31 -6.76 -11.99 7.33
N VAL A 32 -8.07 -11.78 7.45
CA VAL A 32 -8.71 -10.45 7.32
C VAL A 32 -8.20 -9.46 8.37
N GLU A 33 -7.88 -9.92 9.59
CA GLU A 33 -7.30 -9.06 10.62
C GLU A 33 -5.92 -8.58 10.19
N ARG A 34 -5.09 -9.51 9.68
CA ARG A 34 -3.76 -9.18 9.18
C ARG A 34 -3.81 -8.24 7.99
N LEU A 35 -4.71 -8.49 7.03
CA LEU A 35 -4.93 -7.61 5.89
C LEU A 35 -5.37 -6.21 6.34
N SER A 36 -6.21 -6.10 7.38
CA SER A 36 -6.60 -4.81 7.96
C SER A 36 -5.41 -4.08 8.58
N VAL A 37 -4.54 -4.81 9.30
CA VAL A 37 -3.31 -4.23 9.87
C VAL A 37 -2.37 -3.71 8.78
N ASP A 38 -2.10 -4.52 7.76
CA ASP A 38 -1.09 -4.21 6.74
C ASP A 38 -1.57 -3.15 5.73
N SER A 39 -2.84 -3.23 5.32
CA SER A 39 -3.45 -2.26 4.41
C SER A 39 -3.95 -1.01 5.14
N GLY A 40 -4.28 -1.07 6.43
CA GLY A 40 -5.01 0.01 7.10
C GLY A 40 -6.41 0.23 6.53
N VAL A 41 -7.01 -0.75 5.85
CA VAL A 41 -8.42 -0.74 5.43
C VAL A 41 -9.28 -1.40 6.53
N PRO A 42 -10.47 -0.86 6.87
CA PRO A 42 -11.35 -1.49 7.86
C PRO A 42 -11.81 -2.89 7.43
N ARG A 43 -12.04 -3.79 8.39
CA ARG A 43 -12.40 -5.20 8.11
C ARG A 43 -13.67 -5.34 7.28
N ASP A 44 -14.71 -4.58 7.62
CA ASP A 44 -15.99 -4.56 6.90
C ASP A 44 -15.83 -4.10 5.44
N VAL A 45 -14.92 -3.15 5.20
CA VAL A 45 -14.56 -2.70 3.84
C VAL A 45 -13.76 -3.77 3.10
N ILE A 46 -12.82 -4.45 3.77
CA ILE A 46 -12.08 -5.58 3.19
C ILE A 46 -13.03 -6.69 2.79
N GLU A 47 -13.92 -7.13 3.68
CA GLU A 47 -14.93 -8.16 3.41
C GLU A 47 -15.80 -7.77 2.20
N THR A 48 -16.26 -6.52 2.14
CA THR A 48 -17.03 -5.99 1.00
C THR A 48 -16.24 -6.08 -0.31
N LEU A 49 -14.95 -5.74 -0.29
CA LEU A 49 -14.08 -5.81 -1.46
C LEU A 49 -13.75 -7.26 -1.88
N LEU A 50 -13.53 -8.16 -0.91
CA LEU A 50 -13.30 -9.58 -1.17
C LEU A 50 -14.53 -10.25 -1.81
N ASP A 51 -15.73 -9.80 -1.44
CA ASP A 51 -17.00 -10.14 -2.09
C ASP A 51 -17.16 -9.57 -3.51
N GLY A 52 -16.20 -8.77 -4.00
CA GLY A 52 -16.26 -8.10 -5.30
C GLY A 52 -17.25 -6.94 -5.35
N LYS A 53 -17.64 -6.39 -4.20
CA LYS A 53 -18.57 -5.26 -4.10
C LYS A 53 -17.79 -3.95 -3.88
N GLU A 54 -18.40 -2.85 -4.30
CA GLU A 54 -17.86 -1.53 -4.07
C GLU A 54 -18.21 -1.05 -2.64
N PRO A 55 -17.24 -0.65 -1.82
CA PRO A 55 -17.50 -0.12 -0.49
C PRO A 55 -18.09 1.30 -0.56
N PRO A 56 -18.70 1.78 0.54
CA PRO A 56 -19.18 3.16 0.62
C PRO A 56 -18.05 4.16 0.35
N ALA A 57 -18.36 5.25 -0.36
CA ALA A 57 -17.40 6.30 -0.63
C ALA A 57 -16.89 6.94 0.68
N GLU A 58 -15.56 7.04 0.81
CA GLU A 58 -14.87 7.72 1.91
C GLU A 58 -14.18 8.97 1.37
N ASP A 59 -14.28 10.10 2.07
CA ASP A 59 -13.51 11.29 1.69
C ASP A 59 -12.00 11.02 1.85
N ILE A 60 -11.20 11.47 0.89
CA ILE A 60 -9.74 11.25 0.89
C ILE A 60 -9.06 11.73 2.18
N THR A 61 -9.52 12.85 2.74
CA THR A 61 -8.94 13.36 3.97
C THR A 61 -9.31 12.41 5.13
N ASP A 62 -10.48 11.75 5.11
CA ASP A 62 -11.01 10.93 6.22
C ASP A 62 -10.15 9.69 6.29
N ARG A 63 -9.96 9.11 5.11
CA ARG A 63 -9.05 8.02 4.85
C ARG A 63 -7.63 8.33 5.35
N ILE A 64 -7.06 9.48 4.99
CA ILE A 64 -5.72 9.89 5.45
C ILE A 64 -5.65 9.96 6.98
N ILE A 65 -6.61 10.60 7.64
CA ILE A 65 -6.62 10.74 9.11
C ILE A 65 -6.80 9.37 9.78
N ARG A 66 -7.74 8.57 9.31
CA ARG A 66 -8.03 7.23 9.82
C ARG A 66 -6.81 6.32 9.69
N ARG A 67 -6.18 6.29 8.52
CA ARG A 67 -4.98 5.49 8.25
C ARG A 67 -3.77 5.99 9.02
N PHE A 68 -3.65 7.30 9.27
CA PHE A 68 -2.62 7.83 10.15
C PHE A 68 -2.79 7.35 11.60
N GLU A 69 -4.02 7.39 12.14
CA GLU A 69 -4.28 6.85 13.47
C GLU A 69 -4.08 5.33 13.53
N HIS A 70 -4.44 4.60 12.47
CA HIS A 70 -4.17 3.17 12.34
C HIS A 70 -2.67 2.84 12.45
N LEU A 71 -1.81 3.60 11.76
CA LEU A 71 -0.35 3.44 11.90
C LEU A 71 0.11 3.67 13.34
N ARG A 72 -0.42 4.70 14.01
CA ARG A 72 -0.08 4.97 15.42
C ARG A 72 -0.57 3.89 16.38
N GLU A 73 -1.62 3.15 16.01
CA GLU A 73 -2.22 2.09 16.81
C GLU A 73 -1.49 0.75 16.65
N THR A 74 -1.07 0.44 15.43
CA THR A 74 -0.46 -0.85 15.04
C THR A 74 1.06 -0.83 15.10
N ARG A 75 1.70 0.33 14.86
CA ARG A 75 3.15 0.52 14.94
C ARG A 75 3.46 1.33 16.19
N ARG A 76 3.54 0.63 17.32
CA ARG A 76 3.77 1.23 18.64
C ARG A 76 5.26 1.28 18.96
N ARG A 77 5.60 2.15 19.91
CA ARG A 77 6.92 2.19 20.53
C ARG A 77 7.20 0.88 21.26
N ASP A 78 8.48 0.62 21.56
CA ASP A 78 8.91 -0.55 22.32
C ASP A 78 8.26 -0.64 23.71
N ASP A 79 7.84 0.49 24.29
CA ASP A 79 7.10 0.58 25.55
C ASP A 79 5.58 0.34 25.42
N GLY A 80 5.11 -0.07 24.23
CA GLY A 80 3.70 -0.34 23.94
C GLY A 80 2.81 0.91 23.82
N HIS A 81 3.37 2.11 23.91
CA HIS A 81 2.61 3.36 23.75
C HIS A 81 2.58 3.83 22.29
N ARG A 82 1.55 4.60 21.94
CA ARG A 82 1.48 5.27 20.63
C ARG A 82 2.59 6.32 20.52
N HIS A 83 3.13 6.48 19.33
CA HIS A 83 3.97 7.64 19.03
C HIS A 83 3.16 8.94 19.15
N SER A 84 3.76 9.94 19.76
CA SER A 84 3.21 11.27 19.88
C SER A 84 3.36 12.05 18.57
N TYR A 85 2.47 13.03 18.34
CA TYR A 85 2.62 13.94 17.20
C TYR A 85 3.91 14.75 17.25
N GLY A 86 4.50 14.96 18.44
CA GLY A 86 5.78 15.66 18.56
C GLY A 86 6.92 14.83 17.99
N GLU A 87 7.00 13.55 18.37
CA GLU A 87 8.01 12.62 17.86
C GLU A 87 7.89 12.43 16.36
N ILE A 88 6.66 12.24 15.86
CA ILE A 88 6.40 12.04 14.43
C ILE A 88 6.82 13.28 13.64
N ALA A 89 6.37 14.47 14.04
CA ALA A 89 6.70 15.70 13.33
C ALA A 89 8.20 16.02 13.33
N ALA A 90 8.89 15.70 14.43
CA ALA A 90 10.31 15.97 14.57
C ALA A 90 11.19 15.20 13.57
N SER A 91 10.77 13.99 13.14
CA SER A 91 11.60 13.16 12.25
C SER A 91 11.77 13.74 10.83
N PHE A 92 10.84 14.61 10.40
CA PHE A 92 10.87 15.25 9.08
C PHE A 92 10.79 16.78 9.14
N GLY A 93 11.15 17.38 10.28
CA GLY A 93 11.27 18.83 10.43
C GLY A 93 9.94 19.60 10.43
N ALA A 94 8.83 18.93 10.76
CA ALA A 94 7.52 19.56 10.89
C ALA A 94 7.20 19.97 12.34
N SER A 95 6.16 20.79 12.50
CA SER A 95 5.66 21.18 13.82
C SER A 95 4.61 20.19 14.35
N ARG A 96 4.62 19.94 15.66
CA ARG A 96 3.54 19.19 16.35
C ARG A 96 2.16 19.79 16.07
N ALA A 97 2.07 21.11 15.98
CA ALA A 97 0.82 21.82 15.70
C ALA A 97 0.28 21.50 14.31
N SER A 98 1.14 21.29 13.31
CA SER A 98 0.74 20.91 11.95
C SER A 98 0.01 19.56 11.94
N LEU A 99 0.55 18.54 12.61
CA LEU A 99 -0.09 17.23 12.73
C LEU A 99 -1.36 17.28 13.59
N SER A 100 -1.33 18.02 14.69
CA SER A 100 -2.53 18.21 15.53
C SER A 100 -3.66 18.90 14.76
N ASN A 101 -3.34 19.92 13.95
CA ASN A 101 -4.32 20.61 13.13
C ASN A 101 -4.86 19.72 12.00
N LEU A 102 -4.03 18.86 11.41
CA LEU A 102 -4.50 17.88 10.43
C LEU A 102 -5.62 17.00 11.01
N VAL A 103 -5.39 16.40 12.18
CA VAL A 103 -6.37 15.51 12.81
C VAL A 103 -7.60 16.27 13.35
N ASN A 104 -7.40 17.48 13.89
CA ASN A 104 -8.48 18.24 14.53
C ASN A 104 -9.29 19.14 13.59
N SER A 105 -8.75 19.54 12.44
CA SER A 105 -9.44 20.40 11.48
C SER A 105 -10.74 19.75 10.97
N ARG A 106 -10.76 18.42 10.85
CA ARG A 106 -11.95 17.68 10.46
C ARG A 106 -12.96 17.43 11.58
N ARG A 107 -12.54 17.21 12.83
CA ARG A 107 -13.51 17.09 13.95
C ARG A 107 -14.40 18.33 14.07
N LYS A 108 -13.90 19.50 13.67
CA LYS A 108 -14.65 20.75 13.64
C LYS A 108 -15.66 20.84 12.49
N THR A 109 -15.47 20.13 11.38
CA THR A 109 -16.39 20.16 10.23
C THR A 109 -17.62 19.27 10.41
N HIS A 110 -17.56 18.24 11.25
CA HIS A 110 -18.71 17.38 11.58
C HIS A 110 -19.52 17.84 12.80
N GLY A 111 -19.13 18.92 13.48
CA GLY A 111 -19.71 19.39 14.74
C GLY A 111 -20.66 20.60 14.65
N GLY A 112 -21.01 21.07 13.45
CA GLY A 112 -21.89 22.21 13.27
C GLY A 112 -22.80 22.04 12.06
N GLU A 113 -24.09 21.81 12.31
CA GLU A 113 -25.13 21.97 11.29
C GLU A 113 -25.08 23.43 10.78
N GLY A 114 -24.74 23.61 9.49
CA GLY A 114 -24.90 24.88 8.79
C GLY A 114 -23.63 25.68 8.41
N ALA A 115 -22.42 25.14 8.56
CA ALA A 115 -21.23 25.79 8.01
C ALA A 115 -20.95 25.30 6.58
N GLU A 116 -21.00 26.20 5.59
CA GLU A 116 -20.63 25.87 4.22
C GLU A 116 -19.22 25.26 4.15
N PRO A 117 -18.99 24.24 3.30
CA PRO A 117 -17.68 23.63 3.12
C PRO A 117 -16.72 24.67 2.56
N ARG A 118 -15.96 25.31 3.45
CA ARG A 118 -14.89 26.22 3.05
C ARG A 118 -13.84 25.40 2.33
N ALA A 119 -13.72 25.60 1.01
CA ALA A 119 -12.77 24.91 0.14
C ALA A 119 -11.39 24.90 0.78
N VAL A 120 -10.99 23.74 1.33
CA VAL A 120 -9.63 23.48 1.76
C VAL A 120 -8.82 23.51 0.48
N ARG A 121 -8.01 24.54 0.29
CA ARG A 121 -7.10 24.64 -0.85
C ARG A 121 -6.23 23.38 -0.85
N SER A 122 -6.48 22.50 -1.82
CA SER A 122 -5.81 21.19 -1.97
C SER A 122 -4.37 21.31 -2.50
N GLY A 123 -3.61 22.29 -2.01
CA GLY A 123 -2.26 22.60 -2.45
C GLY A 123 -1.51 23.38 -1.38
N GLY A 124 -0.86 22.65 -0.48
CA GLY A 124 -0.11 23.18 0.67
C GLY A 124 -0.01 22.16 1.81
N PRO A 125 0.97 22.30 2.73
CA PRO A 125 1.61 21.39 3.72
C PRO A 125 1.29 19.88 3.87
N LEU A 126 0.13 19.41 3.43
CA LEU A 126 -0.37 18.03 3.54
C LEU A 126 0.49 17.00 2.81
N ALA A 127 0.90 17.24 1.56
CA ALA A 127 1.67 16.27 0.78
C ALA A 127 3.07 16.00 1.38
N ALA A 128 3.79 17.06 1.77
CA ALA A 128 5.08 16.92 2.46
C ALA A 128 4.92 16.29 3.85
N THR A 129 3.83 16.60 4.55
CA THR A 129 3.50 15.98 5.85
C THR A 129 3.16 14.50 5.68
N GLN A 130 2.45 14.13 4.61
CA GLN A 130 2.07 12.75 4.30
C GLN A 130 3.31 11.90 3.99
N ALA A 131 4.18 12.35 3.08
CA ALA A 131 5.45 11.67 2.81
C ALA A 131 6.33 11.59 4.09
N GLY A 132 6.34 12.65 4.90
CA GLY A 132 6.90 12.71 6.25
C GLY A 132 6.46 11.54 7.15
N ILE A 133 5.15 11.35 7.27
CA ILE A 133 4.55 10.30 8.09
C ILE A 133 4.82 8.91 7.51
N GLU A 134 4.57 8.74 6.22
CA GLU A 134 4.66 7.45 5.52
C GLU A 134 6.10 6.95 5.51
N GLU A 135 6.98 7.64 4.79
CA GLU A 135 8.32 7.14 4.49
C GLU A 135 9.28 7.36 5.65
N PHE A 136 9.37 8.60 6.16
CA PHE A 136 10.42 8.97 7.11
C PHE A 136 10.16 8.51 8.54
N PHE A 137 8.90 8.31 8.94
CA PHE A 137 8.58 7.88 10.30
C PHE A 137 8.14 6.42 10.37
N PHE A 138 7.11 6.03 9.60
CA PHE A 138 6.54 4.69 9.69
C PHE A 138 7.14 3.69 8.70
N GLY A 139 7.92 4.12 7.71
CA GLY A 139 8.43 3.26 6.65
C GLY A 139 7.33 2.66 5.75
N ALA A 140 6.16 3.30 5.67
CA ALA A 140 5.11 2.94 4.73
C ALA A 140 5.44 3.46 3.31
N PRO A 141 4.99 2.78 2.24
CA PRO A 141 5.15 3.26 0.88
C PRO A 141 4.50 4.64 0.66
N ASN A 142 5.05 5.40 -0.29
CA ASN A 142 4.49 6.70 -0.67
C ASN A 142 3.04 6.53 -1.16
N GLY A 143 2.15 7.37 -0.63
CA GLY A 143 0.73 7.37 -0.98
C GLY A 143 -0.11 6.39 -0.16
N TRP A 144 0.49 5.63 0.76
CA TRP A 144 -0.21 4.65 1.59
C TRP A 144 -1.38 5.26 2.37
N LEU A 145 -1.26 6.47 2.93
CA LEU A 145 -2.34 7.14 3.66
C LEU A 145 -3.52 7.53 2.75
N SER A 146 -3.24 7.87 1.50
CA SER A 146 -4.24 8.35 0.54
C SER A 146 -4.82 7.26 -0.36
N ALA A 147 -4.17 6.10 -0.47
CA ALA A 147 -4.55 5.04 -1.39
C ALA A 147 -6.02 4.64 -1.22
N GLU A 148 -6.72 4.44 -2.34
CA GLU A 148 -8.10 3.94 -2.32
C GLU A 148 -8.16 2.55 -1.66
N PRO A 149 -9.26 2.18 -0.99
CA PRO A 149 -9.38 0.89 -0.29
C PRO A 149 -9.01 -0.32 -1.17
N ALA A 150 -9.45 -0.32 -2.44
CA ALA A 150 -9.14 -1.39 -3.37
C ALA A 150 -7.64 -1.50 -3.68
N SER A 151 -6.97 -0.37 -3.94
CA SER A 151 -5.51 -0.35 -4.16
C SER A 151 -4.74 -0.78 -2.91
N ALA A 152 -5.15 -0.30 -1.75
CA ALA A 152 -4.52 -0.64 -0.48
C ALA A 152 -4.63 -2.14 -0.14
N LEU A 153 -5.78 -2.74 -0.44
CA LEU A 153 -5.99 -4.17 -0.27
C LEU A 153 -5.21 -4.97 -1.33
N ASP A 154 -5.20 -4.52 -2.59
CA ASP A 154 -4.43 -5.16 -3.66
C ASP A 154 -2.94 -5.22 -3.33
N ASP A 155 -2.36 -4.11 -2.82
CA ASP A 155 -0.97 -4.04 -2.36
C ASP A 155 -0.70 -5.02 -1.20
N ALA A 156 -1.62 -5.10 -0.23
CA ALA A 156 -1.51 -6.00 0.92
C ALA A 156 -1.67 -7.49 0.55
N LEU A 157 -2.34 -7.79 -0.57
CA LEU A 157 -2.50 -9.15 -1.09
C LEU A 157 -1.29 -9.61 -1.93
N GLN A 158 -0.44 -8.70 -2.42
CA GLN A 158 0.70 -9.08 -3.26
C GLN A 158 1.67 -10.07 -2.58
N PRO A 159 2.02 -9.93 -1.28
CA PRO A 159 2.85 -10.92 -0.59
C PRO A 159 2.20 -12.31 -0.53
N VAL A 160 0.90 -12.37 -0.21
CA VAL A 160 0.14 -13.64 -0.16
C VAL A 160 0.12 -14.30 -1.52
N LEU A 161 -0.16 -13.52 -2.58
CA LEU A 161 -0.13 -14.02 -3.95
C LEU A 161 1.26 -14.51 -4.35
N ALA A 162 2.33 -13.81 -3.95
CA ALA A 162 3.70 -14.24 -4.22
C ALA A 162 4.05 -15.56 -3.52
N GLU A 163 3.61 -15.75 -2.28
CA GLU A 163 3.80 -17.01 -1.54
C GLU A 163 3.05 -18.16 -2.20
N LEU A 164 1.79 -17.95 -2.60
CA LEU A 164 1.00 -18.97 -3.31
C LEU A 164 1.61 -19.33 -4.66
N ARG A 165 2.10 -18.36 -5.43
CA ARG A 165 2.82 -18.60 -6.70
C ARG A 165 4.08 -19.42 -6.47
N ALA A 166 4.86 -19.08 -5.45
CA ALA A 166 6.06 -19.83 -5.09
C ALA A 166 5.72 -21.27 -4.68
N ALA A 167 4.66 -21.47 -3.89
CA ALA A 167 4.19 -22.80 -3.46
C ALA A 167 3.67 -23.65 -4.63
N ALA A 168 2.96 -23.02 -5.59
CA ALA A 168 2.52 -23.67 -6.83
C ALA A 168 3.67 -23.95 -7.81
N GLY A 169 4.89 -23.48 -7.51
CA GLY A 169 6.02 -23.60 -8.41
C GLY A 169 5.87 -22.76 -9.69
N GLU A 170 5.00 -21.73 -9.67
CA GLU A 170 5.00 -20.68 -10.68
C GLU A 170 6.31 -19.90 -10.57
N ASP A 171 7.37 -20.42 -11.19
CA ASP A 171 8.64 -19.72 -11.31
C ASP A 171 8.42 -18.49 -12.23
N PRO A 172 8.47 -17.25 -11.70
CA PRO A 172 8.24 -16.04 -12.50
C PRO A 172 9.31 -15.88 -13.59
N LEU A 173 10.47 -16.50 -13.36
CA LEU A 173 11.57 -16.59 -14.31
C LEU A 173 11.43 -17.81 -15.22
N ALA A 174 10.47 -18.71 -15.06
CA ALA A 174 10.37 -19.96 -15.83
C ALA A 174 10.44 -19.69 -17.33
N ARG A 175 9.65 -18.72 -17.79
CA ARG A 175 9.62 -18.30 -19.19
C ARG A 175 10.95 -17.68 -19.63
N LEU A 176 11.58 -16.87 -18.78
CA LEU A 176 12.87 -16.23 -19.08
C LEU A 176 14.06 -17.22 -19.04
N ARG A 177 13.99 -18.22 -18.15
CA ARG A 177 14.95 -19.29 -17.95
C ARG A 177 14.88 -20.28 -19.13
N GLN A 178 13.68 -20.55 -19.63
CA GLN A 178 13.43 -21.32 -20.86
C GLN A 178 13.83 -20.53 -22.13
N ALA A 179 13.66 -19.20 -22.17
CA ALA A 179 13.96 -18.37 -23.33
C ALA A 179 15.46 -18.11 -23.61
N HIS A 180 16.38 -18.87 -23.02
CA HIS A 180 17.85 -18.78 -23.24
C HIS A 180 18.51 -17.40 -22.96
N GLY A 181 17.77 -16.41 -22.46
CA GLY A 181 18.27 -15.09 -22.11
C GLY A 181 18.81 -15.02 -20.68
N LEU A 182 18.06 -15.57 -19.71
CA LEU A 182 18.35 -15.35 -18.30
C LEU A 182 19.62 -16.06 -17.81
N ARG A 183 19.95 -17.24 -18.34
CA ARG A 183 21.21 -17.94 -18.01
C ARG A 183 22.45 -17.13 -18.42
N ARG A 184 22.39 -16.42 -19.55
CA ARG A 184 23.49 -15.57 -20.02
C ARG A 184 23.59 -14.29 -19.20
N ILE A 185 22.46 -13.68 -18.88
CA ILE A 185 22.39 -12.50 -18.01
C ILE A 185 22.92 -12.87 -16.61
N ALA A 186 22.45 -13.96 -16.01
CA ALA A 186 22.89 -14.42 -14.69
C ALA A 186 24.38 -14.79 -14.66
N HIS A 187 24.91 -15.44 -15.71
CA HIS A 187 26.34 -15.73 -15.80
C HIS A 187 27.20 -14.46 -15.85
N ARG A 188 26.73 -13.41 -16.52
CA ARG A 188 27.42 -12.11 -16.58
C ARG A 188 27.17 -11.25 -15.34
N ALA A 189 26.02 -11.41 -14.69
CA ALA A 189 25.70 -10.72 -13.45
C ALA A 189 26.65 -11.14 -12.32
N ALA A 190 27.18 -12.37 -12.36
CA ALA A 190 28.23 -12.81 -11.44
C ALA A 190 29.56 -12.04 -11.60
N GLU A 191 29.76 -11.32 -12.71
CA GLU A 191 30.91 -10.45 -12.94
C GLU A 191 30.64 -9.00 -12.49
N LEU A 192 29.40 -8.67 -12.11
CA LEU A 192 29.01 -7.33 -11.68
C LEU A 192 29.18 -7.17 -10.17
N SER A 193 29.65 -6.00 -9.75
CA SER A 193 29.62 -5.57 -8.36
C SER A 193 28.19 -5.30 -7.87
N ASP A 194 27.97 -5.29 -6.55
CA ASP A 194 26.65 -5.05 -5.96
C ASP A 194 26.02 -3.73 -6.43
N ALA A 195 26.83 -2.67 -6.59
CA ALA A 195 26.38 -1.37 -7.10
C ALA A 195 25.94 -1.41 -8.58
N GLU A 196 26.55 -2.27 -9.39
CA GLU A 196 26.17 -2.46 -10.79
C GLU A 196 24.93 -3.35 -10.92
N GLN A 197 24.74 -4.29 -10.00
CA GLN A 197 23.51 -5.08 -9.92
C GLN A 197 22.29 -4.22 -9.58
N GLU A 198 22.45 -3.28 -8.64
CA GLU A 198 21.43 -2.25 -8.33
C GLU A 198 21.04 -1.43 -9.56
N LEU A 199 22.02 -0.97 -10.35
CA LEU A 199 21.74 -0.22 -11.60
C LEU A 199 20.93 -1.05 -12.62
N VAL A 200 21.18 -2.35 -12.70
CA VAL A 200 20.41 -3.26 -13.58
C VAL A 200 18.97 -3.40 -13.08
N ALA A 201 18.78 -3.55 -11.76
CA ALA A 201 17.44 -3.60 -11.16
C ALA A 201 16.66 -2.31 -11.42
N ASP A 202 17.29 -1.16 -11.22
CA ASP A 202 16.72 0.17 -11.46
C ASP A 202 16.35 0.39 -12.94
N TRP A 203 17.12 -0.21 -13.86
CA TRP A 203 16.81 -0.18 -15.29
C TRP A 203 15.61 -1.04 -15.65
N ILE A 204 15.47 -2.22 -15.06
CA ILE A 204 14.28 -3.08 -15.22
C ILE A 204 13.04 -2.31 -14.73
N ASP A 205 13.12 -1.71 -13.55
CA ASP A 205 12.07 -0.85 -13.00
C ASP A 205 11.72 0.31 -13.93
N THR A 206 12.73 0.95 -14.52
CA THR A 206 12.54 2.03 -15.49
C THR A 206 11.77 1.54 -16.73
N ILE A 207 12.09 0.36 -17.25
CA ILE A 207 11.40 -0.25 -18.40
C ILE A 207 9.94 -0.54 -18.04
N LEU A 208 9.69 -1.12 -16.87
CA LEU A 208 8.34 -1.44 -16.40
C LEU A 208 7.50 -0.16 -16.23
N ARG A 209 8.05 0.87 -15.58
CA ARG A 209 7.40 2.18 -15.39
C ARG A 209 7.13 2.92 -16.72
N ARG A 210 7.88 2.65 -17.79
CA ARG A 210 7.60 3.20 -19.13
C ARG A 210 6.41 2.48 -19.76
N ARG A 211 6.40 1.15 -19.72
CA ARG A 211 5.31 0.34 -20.28
C ARG A 211 3.96 0.65 -19.63
N ASP A 212 3.94 0.92 -18.33
CA ASP A 212 2.70 1.24 -17.61
C ASP A 212 2.20 2.67 -17.86
N ARG A 213 3.03 3.54 -18.45
CA ARG A 213 2.63 4.87 -18.94
C ARG A 213 2.05 4.84 -20.35
N ASP A 214 2.41 3.83 -21.14
CA ASP A 214 1.98 3.65 -22.53
C ASP A 214 0.70 2.79 -22.66
N ARG A 215 0.05 2.45 -21.54
CA ARG A 215 -1.23 1.72 -21.43
C ARG A 215 -2.30 2.58 -20.79
#